data_AF-A0A4Y1R8N3-F1
#
_entry.id   AF-A0A4Y1R8N3-F1
#
_cell.length_a   1.000
_cell.length_b   1.000
_cell.length_c   1.000
_cell.angle_alpha   90.00
_cell.angle_beta   90.00
_cell.angle_gamma   90.00
#
_symmetry.space_group_name_H-M   'P 1'
#
loop_
_entity.id
_entity.type
_entity.pdbx_description
1 polymer ?
#
loop_
_entity_poly.entity_id
_entity_poly.type
_entity_poly.pdbx_seq_one_letter_code
_entity_poly.pdbx_strand_id
1 'polypeptide(L)'
;MEIEPNAIVWRTLLGACRVHGNVELGRRANERLLEMRRDESGDFVLLSNIYASRGEWHGVEEVRKLMDDSGVKKEPGCSLIETDNSDLMHFLFDSRPRSI
;
A
#
# COMPACT_ATOMS: atom_id res chain seq x y z
N MET A 1 22.13 -15.70 17.26
CA MET A 1 21.73 -14.28 17.22
C MET A 1 20.35 -14.26 16.60
N GLU A 2 19.31 -14.11 17.41
CA GLU A 2 17.96 -13.88 16.90
C GLU A 2 17.80 -12.36 16.76
N ILE A 3 17.58 -11.92 15.53
CA ILE A 3 17.36 -10.51 15.22
C ILE A 3 15.89 -10.40 14.85
N GLU A 4 15.16 -9.56 15.58
CA GLU A 4 13.77 -9.28 15.24
C GLU A 4 13.70 -8.60 13.86
N PRO A 5 12.88 -9.09 12.92
CA PRO A 5 12.78 -8.48 11.61
C PRO A 5 12.24 -7.05 11.72
N ASN A 6 12.89 -6.11 11.04
CA ASN A 6 12.41 -4.74 10.97
C ASN A 6 11.30 -4.59 9.92
N ALA A 7 10.69 -3.40 9.86
CA ALA A 7 9.61 -3.11 8.92
C ALA A 7 10.00 -3.31 7.44
N ILE A 8 11.27 -3.08 7.07
CA ILE A 8 11.74 -3.28 5.69
C ILE A 8 11.61 -4.76 5.30
N VAL A 9 11.97 -5.67 6.21
CA VAL A 9 11.85 -7.12 5.97
C VAL A 9 10.39 -7.51 5.79
N TRP A 10 9.49 -7.03 6.66
CA TRP A 10 8.05 -7.33 6.56
C TRP A 10 7.42 -6.74 5.29
N ARG A 11 7.79 -5.54 4.87
CA ARG A 11 7.34 -4.95 3.60
C ARG A 11 7.85 -5.70 2.38
N THR A 12 9.10 -6.15 2.44
CA THR A 12 9.68 -6.97 1.37
C THR A 12 8.87 -8.27 1.22
N LEU A 13 8.53 -8.90 2.34
CA LEU A 13 7.69 -10.10 2.34
C LEU A 13 6.27 -9.81 1.82
N LEU A 14 5.65 -8.70 2.25
CA LEU A 14 4.32 -8.29 1.78
C LEU A 14 4.33 -8.04 0.25
N GLY A 15 5.36 -7.37 -0.25
CA GLY A 15 5.59 -7.16 -1.69
C GLY A 15 5.72 -8.48 -2.46
N ALA A 16 6.46 -9.46 -1.91
CA ALA A 16 6.54 -10.80 -2.50
C ALA A 16 5.19 -11.54 -2.47
N CYS A 17 4.43 -11.41 -1.38
CA CYS A 17 3.09 -11.98 -1.27
C CYS A 17 2.13 -11.40 -2.32
N ARG A 18 2.28 -10.12 -2.69
CA ARG A 18 1.55 -9.52 -3.82
C ARG A 18 1.92 -10.15 -5.16
N VAL A 19 3.20 -10.37 -5.41
CA VAL A 19 3.67 -10.98 -6.68
C VAL A 19 3.19 -12.43 -6.82
N HIS A 20 3.19 -13.19 -5.72
CA HIS A 20 2.83 -14.61 -5.71
C HIS A 20 1.37 -14.88 -5.30
N GLY A 21 0.61 -13.84 -4.97
CA GLY A 21 -0.78 -13.91 -4.51
C GLY A 21 -0.96 -14.71 -3.20
N ASN A 22 -0.01 -14.69 -2.28
CA ASN A 22 -0.15 -15.42 -1.01
C ASN A 22 -0.88 -14.56 0.03
N VAL A 23 -2.20 -14.72 0.12
CA VAL A 23 -3.08 -13.91 0.99
C VAL A 23 -2.76 -14.09 2.46
N GLU A 24 -2.69 -15.34 2.93
CA GLU A 24 -2.49 -15.63 4.35
C GLU A 24 -1.13 -15.11 4.86
N LEU A 25 -0.06 -15.28 4.07
CA LEU A 25 1.24 -14.76 4.45
C LEU A 25 1.29 -13.23 4.34
N GLY A 26 0.62 -12.65 3.35
CA GLY A 26 0.47 -11.20 3.21
C GLY A 26 -0.25 -10.57 4.40
N ARG A 27 -1.33 -11.20 4.88
CA ARG A 27 -2.08 -10.77 6.06
C ARG A 27 -1.18 -10.75 7.30
N ARG A 28 -0.45 -11.83 7.56
CA ARG A 28 0.50 -11.90 8.70
C ARG A 28 1.60 -10.85 8.61
N ALA A 29 2.15 -10.62 7.42
CA ALA A 29 3.16 -9.59 7.23
C ALA A 29 2.61 -8.19 7.51
N ASN A 30 1.36 -7.91 7.10
CA ASN A 30 0.69 -6.65 7.38
C ASN A 30 0.35 -6.48 8.87
N GLU A 31 -0.12 -7.52 9.55
CA GLU A 31 -0.34 -7.52 11.01
C GLU A 31 0.94 -7.12 11.77
N ARG A 32 2.10 -7.66 11.38
CA ARG A 32 3.40 -7.25 11.95
C ARG A 32 3.74 -5.79 11.69
N LEU A 33 3.41 -5.25 10.51
CA LEU A 33 3.63 -3.84 10.18
C LEU A 33 2.74 -2.90 11.02
N LEU A 34 1.48 -3.31 11.26
CA LEU A 34 0.54 -2.60 12.13
C LEU A 34 1.00 -2.62 13.60
N GLU A 35 1.47 -3.77 14.10
CA GLU A 35 2.04 -3.88 15.45
C GLU A 35 3.25 -2.95 15.66
N MET A 36 4.04 -2.73 14.59
CA MET A 36 5.18 -1.80 14.60
C MET A 36 4.77 -0.32 14.52
N ARG A 37 3.46 0.00 14.46
CA ARG A 37 2.89 1.35 14.32
C ARG A 37 3.48 2.14 13.15
N ARG A 38 3.69 1.48 12.02
CA ARG A 38 4.10 2.14 10.78
C ARG A 38 2.91 2.18 9.84
N ASP A 39 2.02 3.13 10.07
CA ASP A 39 0.80 3.36 9.28
C ASP A 39 1.14 4.02 7.93
N GLU A 40 1.88 3.30 7.10
CA GLU A 40 2.20 3.72 5.75
C GLU A 40 1.09 3.28 4.80
N SER A 41 0.49 4.24 4.09
CA SER A 41 -0.62 3.96 3.17
C SER A 41 -0.30 2.92 2.10
N GLY A 42 0.98 2.77 1.75
CA GLY A 42 1.48 1.74 0.86
C GLY A 42 1.24 0.31 1.37
N ASP A 43 1.34 0.06 2.68
CA ASP A 43 1.21 -1.27 3.26
C ASP A 43 -0.24 -1.78 3.13
N PHE A 44 -1.22 -0.91 3.40
CA PHE A 44 -2.64 -1.21 3.19
C PHE A 44 -2.95 -1.42 1.71
N VAL A 45 -2.43 -0.58 0.82
CA VAL A 45 -2.63 -0.73 -0.63
C VAL A 45 -2.08 -2.06 -1.13
N LEU A 46 -0.90 -2.50 -0.63
CA LEU A 46 -0.35 -3.80 -0.98
C LEU A 46 -1.24 -4.97 -0.52
N LEU A 47 -1.75 -4.92 0.71
CA LEU A 47 -2.66 -5.95 1.22
C LEU A 47 -3.99 -5.99 0.44
N SER A 48 -4.57 -4.82 0.15
CA SER A 48 -5.77 -4.70 -0.68
C SER A 48 -5.57 -5.31 -2.07
N ASN A 49 -4.42 -5.06 -2.70
CA ASN A 49 -4.07 -5.63 -3.99
C ASN A 49 -3.90 -7.16 -3.95
N ILE A 50 -3.36 -7.70 -2.84
CA ILE A 50 -3.26 -9.15 -2.64
C ILE A 50 -4.66 -9.78 -2.64
N TYR A 51 -5.60 -9.24 -1.86
CA TYR A 51 -6.99 -9.69 -1.85
C TYR A 51 -7.66 -9.56 -3.22
N ALA A 52 -7.51 -8.42 -3.89
CA ALA A 52 -8.07 -8.17 -5.21
C ALA A 52 -7.56 -9.17 -6.25
N SER A 53 -6.27 -9.53 -6.21
CA SER A 53 -5.66 -10.50 -7.13
C SER A 53 -6.28 -11.91 -7.04
N ARG A 54 -6.94 -12.23 -5.92
CA ARG A 54 -7.63 -13.49 -5.69
C ARG A 54 -9.15 -13.39 -5.80
N GLY A 55 -9.68 -12.21 -6.14
CA GLY A 55 -11.13 -11.97 -6.18
C GLY A 55 -11.78 -11.92 -4.79
N GLU A 56 -11.00 -11.78 -3.72
CA GLU A 56 -11.50 -11.68 -2.34
C GLU A 56 -11.96 -10.25 -2.03
N TRP A 57 -13.07 -9.84 -2.63
CA TRP A 57 -13.60 -8.47 -2.51
C TRP A 57 -13.97 -8.06 -1.09
N HIS A 58 -14.36 -9.02 -0.24
CA HIS A 58 -14.60 -8.75 1.17
C HIS A 58 -13.31 -8.29 1.87
N GLY A 59 -12.17 -8.93 1.61
CA GLY A 59 -10.88 -8.49 2.14
C GLY A 59 -10.46 -7.11 1.61
N VAL A 60 -10.79 -6.79 0.36
CA VAL A 60 -10.57 -5.44 -0.21
C VAL A 60 -11.36 -4.38 0.55
N GLU A 61 -12.62 -4.68 0.88
CA GLU A 61 -13.51 -3.79 1.64
C GLU A 61 -13.04 -3.59 3.09
N GLU A 62 -12.67 -4.68 3.77
CA GLU A 62 -12.13 -4.61 5.15
C GLU A 62 -10.85 -3.77 5.23
N VAL A 63 -9.93 -3.92 4.26
CA VAL A 63 -8.73 -3.08 4.20
C VAL A 63 -9.08 -1.61 3.97
N ARG A 64 -10.07 -1.32 3.12
CA ARG A 64 -10.51 0.07 2.87
C ARG A 64 -11.11 0.68 4.14
N LYS A 65 -11.94 -0.07 4.85
CA LYS A 65 -12.53 0.34 6.13
C LYS A 65 -11.45 0.62 7.17
N LEU A 66 -10.45 -0.26 7.27
CA LEU A 66 -9.33 -0.07 8.19
C LEU A 66 -8.52 1.20 7.88
N MET A 67 -8.30 1.51 6.60
CA MET A 67 -7.67 2.76 6.18
C MET A 67 -8.51 3.99 6.59
N ASP A 68 -9.83 3.94 6.38
CA ASP A 68 -10.74 5.03 6.75
C ASP A 68 -10.78 5.22 8.28
N ASP A 69 -10.90 4.14 9.06
CA ASP A 69 -10.93 4.14 10.54
C ASP A 69 -9.61 4.65 11.13
N SER A 70 -8.49 4.36 10.46
CA SER A 70 -7.14 4.80 10.87
C SER A 70 -6.75 6.17 10.32
N GLY A 71 -7.63 6.82 9.52
CA GLY A 71 -7.35 8.10 8.86
C GLY A 71 -6.24 8.06 7.80
N VAL A 72 -5.82 6.87 7.38
CA VAL A 72 -4.75 6.64 6.40
C VAL A 72 -5.29 6.85 5.00
N LYS A 73 -4.68 7.75 4.24
CA LYS A 73 -5.03 8.00 2.84
C LYS A 73 -3.93 7.48 1.93
N LYS A 74 -4.32 6.83 0.84
CA LYS A 74 -3.36 6.47 -0.23
C LYS A 74 -2.69 7.76 -0.74
N GLU A 75 -1.37 7.78 -0.69
CA GLU A 75 -0.59 8.84 -1.31
C GLU A 75 -0.72 8.75 -2.85
N PRO A 76 -1.02 9.87 -3.54
CA PRO A 76 -0.96 9.94 -4.99
C PRO A 76 0.45 9.63 -5.50
N GLY A 77 0.54 8.99 -6.66
CA GLY A 77 1.82 8.84 -7.34
C GLY A 77 2.20 10.15 -8.03
N CYS A 78 3.46 10.56 -7.90
CA CYS A 78 4.02 11.71 -8.59
C CYS A 78 5.09 11.23 -9.58
N SER A 79 5.01 11.68 -10.83
CA SER A 79 6.06 11.52 -11.82
C SER A 79 6.57 12.89 -12.25
N LEU A 80 7.90 13.04 -12.33
CA LEU A 80 8.57 14.24 -12.80
C LEU A 80 9.10 14.00 -14.22
N ILE A 81 8.86 14.95 -15.12
CA ILE A 81 9.46 14.97 -16.46
C ILE A 81 10.26 16.26 -16.56
N GLU A 82 11.57 16.14 -16.75
CA GLU A 82 12.46 17.28 -17.01
C GLU A 82 12.53 17.53 -18.53
N THR A 83 12.24 18.75 -18.95
CA THR A 83 12.45 19.20 -20.33
C THR A 83 13.49 20.33 -20.35
N ASP A 84 14.32 20.38 -21.38
CA ASP A 84 15.44 21.34 -21.54
C ASP A 84 15.03 22.82 -21.48
N ASN A 85 13.72 23.11 -21.58
CA ASN A 85 13.15 24.43 -21.34
C ASN A 85 12.31 24.38 -20.06
N SER A 86 12.71 25.18 -19.09
CA SER A 86 12.28 25.14 -17.69
C SER A 86 10.81 25.54 -17.51
N ASP A 87 9.91 24.57 -17.48
CA ASP A 87 8.62 24.68 -16.80
C ASP A 87 8.24 23.31 -16.22
N LEU A 88 8.39 23.18 -14.90
CA LEU A 88 8.11 21.96 -14.14
C LEU A 88 6.62 21.62 -14.17
N MET A 89 6.21 20.70 -15.06
CA MET A 89 4.86 20.11 -15.01
C MET A 89 4.81 18.94 -14.04
N HIS A 90 4.16 19.14 -12.89
CA HIS A 90 3.78 18.06 -11.98
C HIS A 90 2.53 17.34 -12.50
N PHE A 91 2.69 16.11 -13.00
CA PHE A 91 1.55 15.24 -13.28
C PHE A 91 1.10 14.56 -11.98
N LEU A 92 -0.07 14.95 -11.47
CA LEU A 92 -0.75 14.30 -10.34
C LEU A 92 -1.72 13.23 -10.87
N PHE A 93 -1.46 11.96 -10.59
CA PHE A 93 -2.45 10.89 -10.79
C PHE A 93 -3.37 10.83 -9.56
N ASP A 94 -4.40 11.68 -9.53
CA ASP A 94 -5.47 11.59 -8.53
C ASP A 94 -6.36 10.37 -8.84
N SER A 95 -6.67 9.58 -7.81
CA SER A 95 -7.49 8.36 -7.92
C SER A 95 -8.94 8.56 -7.48
N ARG A 96 -9.42 9.81 -7.31
CA ARG A 96 -10.87 10.10 -7.22
C ARG A 96 -11.27 11.27 -8.14
N PRO A 97 -12.46 11.21 -8.78
CA PRO A 97 -13.01 12.40 -9.43
C PRO A 97 -13.33 13.44 -8.35
N ARG A 98 -12.92 14.69 -8.58
CA ARG A 98 -13.36 15.83 -7.76
C ARG A 98 -14.89 15.87 -7.81
N SER A 99 -15.53 15.75 -6.66
CA SER A 99 -16.96 16.04 -6.51
C SER A 99 -17.19 17.50 -6.92
N ILE A 100 -17.98 17.68 -7.98
CA ILE A 100 -18.54 18.98 -8.41
C ILE A 100 -19.72 19.31 -7.49
#